data_AF-A0A529MFM2-F1
#
_entry.id   AF-A0A529MFM2-F1
#
_cell.length_a   1.000
_cell.length_b   1.000
_cell.length_c   1.000
_cell.angle_alpha   90.00
_cell.angle_beta   90.00
_cell.angle_gamma   90.00
#
_symmetry.space_group_name_H-M   'P 1'
#
loop_
_entity.id
_entity.type
_entity.pdbx_description
1 polymer ?
#
loop_
_entity_poly.entity_id
_entity_poly.type
_entity_poly.pdbx_seq_one_letter_code
_entity_poly.pdbx_strand_id
1 'polypeptide(L)'
;MDLAASGCVVVTNTFKTKTESYLQSLSGNIIPAAPGLGEIVAALELAKFKSLDLEERYRLAKTMRYPRNWDQSLTSRHLNFLKRHVRAMASEKLAGERKTA
;
A
#
# COMPACT_ATOMS: atom_id res chain seq x y z
N MET A 1 -1.86 -5.25 -3.82
CA MET A 1 -1.28 -5.95 -2.66
C MET A 1 -1.88 -7.34 -2.55
N ASP A 2 -3.18 -7.48 -2.71
CA ASP A 2 -3.93 -8.75 -2.61
C ASP A 2 -3.44 -9.82 -3.59
N LEU A 3 -3.10 -9.43 -4.83
CA LEU A 3 -2.51 -10.36 -5.81
C LEU A 3 -1.17 -10.95 -5.34
N ALA A 4 -0.31 -10.15 -4.72
CA ALA A 4 0.95 -10.67 -4.16
C ALA A 4 0.68 -11.60 -2.96
N ALA A 5 -0.36 -11.31 -2.18
CA ALA A 5 -0.83 -12.11 -1.06
C ALA A 5 -1.43 -13.46 -1.49
N SER A 6 -2.03 -13.52 -2.69
CA SER A 6 -2.52 -14.77 -3.29
C SER A 6 -1.41 -15.58 -3.97
N GLY A 7 -0.16 -15.13 -3.87
CA GLY A 7 0.99 -15.78 -4.51
C GLY A 7 1.14 -15.43 -5.99
N CYS A 8 0.52 -14.39 -6.53
CA CYS A 8 0.82 -13.94 -7.88
C CYS A 8 2.10 -13.09 -7.88
N VAL A 9 2.92 -13.24 -8.93
CA VAL A 9 4.02 -12.30 -9.20
C VAL A 9 3.42 -11.02 -9.77
N VAL A 10 3.78 -9.87 -9.20
CA VAL A 10 3.17 -8.57 -9.54
C VAL A 10 4.26 -7.62 -10.00
N VAL A 11 4.14 -7.12 -11.24
CA VAL A 11 4.95 -5.99 -11.71
C VAL A 11 4.21 -4.69 -11.42
N THR A 12 4.88 -3.74 -10.80
CA THR A 12 4.32 -2.39 -10.62
C THR A 12 5.43 -1.34 -10.68
N ASN A 13 5.07 -0.11 -11.05
CA ASN A 13 6.05 0.95 -11.19
C ASN A 13 6.40 1.61 -9.85
N THR A 14 7.64 2.10 -9.78
CA THR A 14 8.06 3.00 -8.72
C THR A 14 7.66 4.43 -9.10
N PHE A 15 6.93 5.10 -8.21
CA PHE A 15 6.51 6.48 -8.40
C PHE A 15 6.16 7.14 -7.06
N LYS A 16 6.79 8.28 -6.77
CA LYS A 16 6.63 9.04 -5.52
C LYS A 16 6.81 8.16 -4.29
N THR A 17 5.71 7.79 -3.63
CA THR A 17 5.69 7.01 -2.39
C THR A 17 5.86 5.51 -2.61
N LYS A 18 5.70 5.03 -3.85
CA LYS A 18 5.95 3.63 -4.22
C LYS A 18 7.43 3.44 -4.53
N THR A 19 8.27 3.43 -3.49
CA THR A 19 9.69 3.13 -3.67
C THR A 19 9.90 1.62 -3.85
N GLU A 20 11.02 1.24 -4.45
CA GLU A 20 11.42 -0.17 -4.55
C GLU A 20 11.48 -0.83 -3.17
N SER A 21 12.17 -0.18 -2.23
CA SER A 21 12.30 -0.66 -0.85
C SER A 21 10.95 -0.84 -0.16
N TYR A 22 10.02 0.09 -0.35
CA TYR A 22 8.69 -0.01 0.21
C TYR A 22 7.92 -1.20 -0.39
N LEU A 23 7.91 -1.33 -1.72
CA LEU A 23 7.19 -2.39 -2.39
C LEU A 23 7.74 -3.78 -2.05
N GLN A 24 9.07 -3.94 -2.01
CA GLN A 24 9.71 -5.19 -1.61
C GLN A 24 9.47 -5.52 -0.13
N SER A 25 9.34 -4.50 0.74
CA SER A 25 9.02 -4.72 2.16
C SER A 25 7.63 -5.33 2.37
N LEU A 26 6.71 -5.14 1.42
CA LEU A 26 5.36 -5.72 1.47
C LEU A 26 5.41 -7.20 1.12
N SER A 27 6.00 -7.56 -0.04
CA SER A 27 6.17 -8.96 -0.47
C SER A 27 7.28 -9.07 -1.50
N GLY A 28 8.06 -10.15 -1.44
CA GLY A 28 9.02 -10.50 -2.48
C GLY A 28 8.39 -10.94 -3.82
N ASN A 29 7.07 -11.15 -3.87
CA ASN A 29 6.34 -11.39 -5.11
C ASN A 29 6.16 -10.11 -5.96
N ILE A 30 6.45 -8.94 -5.39
CA ILE A 30 6.35 -7.67 -6.10
C ILE A 30 7.70 -7.37 -6.76
N ILE A 31 7.66 -7.11 -8.07
CA ILE A 31 8.80 -6.65 -8.87
C ILE A 31 8.60 -5.16 -9.15
N PRO A 32 9.31 -4.28 -8.44
CA PRO A 32 9.28 -2.85 -8.72
C PRO A 32 10.05 -2.55 -10.00
N ALA A 33 9.45 -1.78 -10.89
CA ALA A 33 10.10 -1.32 -12.12
C ALA A 33 10.15 0.21 -12.14
N ALA A 34 11.19 0.80 -12.74
CA ALA A 34 11.15 2.24 -13.03
C ALA A 34 9.99 2.52 -14.01
N PRO A 35 9.40 3.73 -14.02
CA PRO A 35 8.22 4.05 -14.84
C PRO A 35 8.54 4.24 -16.34
N GLY A 36 9.59 3.59 -16.86
CA GLY A 36 9.96 3.57 -18.27
C GLY A 36 9.50 2.28 -18.97
N LEU A 37 9.28 2.36 -20.28
CA LEU A 37 8.76 1.24 -21.05
C LEU A 37 9.72 0.03 -21.03
N GLY A 38 11.01 0.28 -21.25
CA GLY A 38 12.02 -0.79 -21.28
C GLY A 38 12.15 -1.50 -19.94
N GLU A 39 12.12 -0.74 -18.85
CA GLU A 39 12.20 -1.27 -17.48
C GLU A 39 10.96 -2.11 -17.14
N ILE A 40 9.77 -1.67 -17.56
CA ILE A 40 8.53 -2.44 -17.37
C ILE A 40 8.58 -3.74 -18.17
N VAL A 41 9.03 -3.69 -19.43
CA VAL A 41 9.15 -4.89 -20.27
C VAL A 41 10.15 -5.89 -19.66
N ALA A 42 11.33 -5.44 -19.23
CA ALA A 42 12.32 -6.29 -18.56
C ALA A 42 11.76 -6.91 -17.26
N ALA A 43 11.01 -6.14 -16.48
CA ALA A 43 10.36 -6.65 -15.27
C ALA A 43 9.27 -7.70 -15.58
N LEU A 44 8.52 -7.54 -16.68
CA LEU A 44 7.52 -8.53 -17.13
C LEU A 44 8.18 -9.82 -17.61
N GLU A 45 9.32 -9.74 -18.30
CA GLU A 45 10.09 -10.92 -18.68
C GLU A 45 10.56 -11.71 -17.45
N LEU A 46 11.12 -11.02 -16.45
CA LEU A 46 11.46 -11.65 -15.17
C LEU A 46 10.23 -12.25 -14.47
N ALA A 47 9.10 -11.54 -14.49
CA ALA A 47 7.86 -12.00 -13.88
C ALA A 47 7.36 -13.30 -14.50
N LYS A 48 7.47 -13.43 -15.83
CA LYS A 48 7.13 -14.66 -16.56
C LYS A 48 7.88 -15.86 -16.00
N PHE A 49 9.20 -15.76 -15.81
CA PHE A 49 10.00 -16.87 -15.26
C PHE A 49 9.64 -17.17 -13.80
N LYS A 50 9.56 -16.13 -12.94
CA LYS A 50 9.16 -16.30 -11.53
C LYS A 50 7.75 -16.86 -11.36
N SER A 51 6.85 -16.62 -12.32
CA SER A 51 5.48 -17.12 -12.27
C SER A 51 5.40 -18.65 -12.31
N LEU A 52 6.43 -19.32 -12.83
CA LEU A 52 6.51 -20.77 -12.94
C LEU A 52 6.96 -21.46 -11.64
N ASP A 53 7.57 -20.70 -10.72
CA ASP A 53 8.02 -21.22 -9.42
C ASP A 53 6.90 -21.14 -8.38
N LEU A 54 6.06 -22.17 -8.36
CA LEU A 54 4.89 -22.24 -7.48
C LEU A 54 5.27 -22.18 -6.00
N GLU A 55 6.31 -22.91 -5.61
CA GLU A 55 6.70 -23.05 -4.21
C GLU A 55 7.21 -21.70 -3.66
N GLU A 56 8.11 -21.05 -4.40
CA GLU A 56 8.64 -19.76 -4.00
C GLU A 56 7.54 -18.69 -3.94
N ARG A 57 6.63 -18.67 -4.92
CA ARG A 57 5.50 -17.74 -4.94
C ARG A 57 4.64 -17.82 -3.67
N TYR A 58 4.28 -19.02 -3.23
CA TYR A 58 3.49 -19.20 -2.01
C TYR A 58 4.29 -18.96 -0.73
N ARG A 59 5.60 -19.27 -0.74
CA ARG A 59 6.49 -18.92 0.38
C ARG A 59 6.56 -17.41 0.59
N LEU A 60 6.70 -16.64 -0.49
CA LEU A 60 6.72 -15.17 -0.48
C LEU A 60 5.36 -14.55 -0.13
N ALA A 61 4.26 -15.20 -0.52
CA ALA A 61 2.92 -14.80 -0.12
C ALA A 61 2.70 -14.92 1.39
N LYS A 62 3.11 -16.05 1.98
CA LYS A 62 2.98 -16.30 3.44
C LYS A 62 3.75 -15.30 4.29
N THR A 63 4.88 -14.79 3.77
CA THR A 63 5.73 -13.82 4.46
C THR A 63 5.33 -12.37 4.22
N MET A 64 4.24 -12.12 3.49
CA MET A 64 3.76 -10.78 3.19
C MET A 64 3.46 -9.98 4.46
N ARG A 65 3.90 -8.73 4.47
CA ARG A 65 3.74 -7.80 5.59
C ARG A 65 2.60 -6.84 5.29
N TYR A 66 1.54 -6.93 6.09
CA TYR A 66 0.41 -6.01 6.06
C TYR A 66 -0.27 -5.99 7.44
N PRO A 67 -0.99 -4.91 7.78
CA PRO A 67 -1.77 -4.83 9.00
C PRO A 67 -2.77 -5.99 9.11
N ARG A 68 -2.79 -6.71 10.24
CA ARG A 68 -3.71 -7.85 10.44
C ARG A 68 -4.89 -7.57 11.34
N ASN A 69 -4.95 -6.38 11.94
CA ASN A 69 -6.04 -5.97 12.81
C ASN A 69 -6.23 -4.46 12.74
N TRP A 70 -7.32 -4.00 13.35
CA TRP A 70 -7.68 -2.58 13.36
C TRP A 70 -6.65 -1.71 14.07
N ASP A 71 -6.01 -2.19 15.13
CA ASP A 71 -5.01 -1.40 15.86
C ASP A 71 -3.77 -1.11 15.00
N GLN A 72 -3.38 -2.05 14.14
CA GLN A 72 -2.29 -1.87 13.18
C GLN A 72 -2.70 -0.96 12.00
N SER A 73 -3.95 -1.05 11.53
CA SER A 73 -4.45 -0.23 10.42
C SER A 73 -4.77 1.21 10.85
N LEU A 74 -5.41 1.38 12.00
CA LEU A 74 -5.90 2.63 12.58
C LEU A 74 -5.14 2.99 13.84
N THR A 75 -3.84 3.24 13.67
CA THR A 75 -2.96 3.67 14.76
C THR A 75 -3.50 4.88 15.52
N SER A 76 -3.05 5.08 16.76
CA SER A 76 -3.38 6.26 17.56
C SER A 76 -3.09 7.58 16.84
N ARG A 77 -2.09 7.62 15.95
CA ARG A 77 -1.82 8.77 15.09
C ARG A 77 -2.99 9.08 14.17
N HIS A 78 -3.55 8.07 13.51
CA HIS A 78 -4.73 8.21 12.65
C HIS A 78 -5.96 8.67 13.45
N LEU A 79 -6.20 8.05 14.61
CA LEU A 79 -7.32 8.41 15.47
C LEU A 79 -7.20 9.86 15.99
N ASN A 80 -5.99 10.28 16.39
CA ASN A 80 -5.74 11.65 16.84
C ASN A 80 -5.93 12.68 15.71
N PHE A 81 -5.49 12.35 14.49
CA PHE A 81 -5.74 13.17 13.31
C PHE A 81 -7.25 13.35 13.07
N LEU A 82 -8.02 12.27 13.13
CA LEU A 82 -9.47 12.30 12.94
C LEU A 82 -10.17 13.12 14.03
N LYS A 83 -9.82 12.89 15.31
CA LYS A 83 -10.36 13.64 16.45
C LYS A 83 -10.13 15.15 16.32
N ARG A 84 -8.94 15.57 15.85
CA ARG A 84 -8.64 16.99 15.61
C ARG A 84 -9.54 17.60 14.55
N HIS A 85 -9.74 16.91 13.43
CA HIS A 85 -10.60 17.41 12.33
C HIS A 85 -12.07 17.46 12.73
N VAL A 86 -12.57 16.43 13.41
CA VAL A 86 -13.96 16.40 13.88
C VAL A 86 -14.24 17.55 14.86
N ARG A 87 -13.30 17.83 15.79
CA ARG A 87 -13.42 18.98 16.69
C ARG A 87 -13.43 20.32 15.95
N ALA A 88 -12.53 20.50 14.98
CA ALA A 88 -12.47 21.72 14.18
C ALA A 88 -13.79 21.96 13.43
N MET A 89 -14.33 20.94 12.75
CA MET A 89 -15.62 21.05 12.04
C MET A 89 -16.78 21.38 12.98
N ALA A 90 -16.81 20.78 14.17
CA ALA A 90 -17.84 21.08 15.17
C ALA A 90 -17.74 22.53 15.66
N SER A 91 -16.52 23.05 15.88
CA SER A 91 -16.28 24.44 16.26
C SER A 91 -16.69 25.44 15.16
N GLU A 92 -16.39 25.14 13.90
CA GLU A 92 -16.78 25.98 12.75
C GLU A 92 -18.31 26.04 12.58
N LYS A 93 -19.00 24.90 12.73
CA LYS A 93 -20.46 24.84 12.66
C LYS A 93 -21.11 25.70 13.75
N LEU A 94 -20.65 25.58 14.99
CA LEU A 94 -21.13 26.39 16.13
C LEU A 94 -20.86 27.90 15.94
N ALA A 95 -19.72 28.25 15.33
CA ALA A 95 -19.38 29.65 15.02
C ALA A 95 -20.22 30.23 13.88
N GLY A 96 -20.62 29.41 12.89
CA GLY A 96 -21.53 29.79 11.81
C GLY A 96 -22.95 30.05 12.31
N GLU A 97 -23.49 29.14 13.14
CA GLU A 97 -24.85 29.27 13.72
C GLU A 97 -25.00 30.52 14.60
N ARG A 98 -23.94 30.94 15.30
CA ARG A 98 -23.93 32.18 16.12
C ARG A 98 -23.85 33.47 15.32
N LYS A 99 -23.47 33.45 14.03
CA LYS A 99 -23.39 34.65 13.18
C LYS A 99 -24.70 34.92 12.42
N THR A 100 -25.60 33.95 12.38
CA THR A 100 -26.90 34.01 11.70
C THR A 100 -28.09 34.20 12.66
N ALA A 101 -27.83 34.26 13.96
CA ALA A 101 -28.80 34.58 15.02
C ALA A 101 -28.55 36.00 15.53
#